data_AF-U1JBS8-F1
#
_entry.id   AF-U1JBS8-F1
#
_cell.length_a   1.000
_cell.length_b   1.000
_cell.length_c   1.000
_cell.angle_alpha   90.00
_cell.angle_beta   90.00
_cell.angle_gamma   90.00
#
_symmetry.space_group_name_H-M   'P 1'
#
loop_
_entity.id
_entity.type
_entity.pdbx_description
1 polymer ?
#
loop_
_entity_poly.entity_id
_entity_poly.type
_entity_poly.pdbx_seq_one_letter_code
_entity_poly.pdbx_strand_id
1 'polypeptide(L)'
;MKKALILALSLFSMNIFANTTDFTISAEKSGVKGSFATQELTVSKSDKSNRINFTASGSAADVFHSTIEYKGNIFQLELDNVNKQVVINGFTQQKSALVVTKEVQSDIKKMLHAAQLNADNISSFQSTLDSESNITLLKFFEFLATYPINQPIQQKLSAATGPQIQGWTNICSSMGSRKTAVWDLDRGSVKRKSYVVGGHGFCAGRCGAGCPTFGDGQYTQDCLNHDACADVEGEQLGNCSDEWRAASDDFWFSPDCETPHSS
;
A
#
# COMPACT_ATOMS: atom_id res chain seq x y z
N MET A 1 66.31 -7.90 -20.24
CA MET A 1 65.47 -8.03 -19.03
C MET A 1 64.45 -6.90 -19.01
N LYS A 2 63.21 -7.16 -19.44
CA LYS A 2 62.11 -6.19 -19.44
C LYS A 2 61.22 -6.47 -18.22
N LYS A 3 61.13 -5.55 -17.27
CA LYS A 3 60.15 -5.60 -16.17
C LYS A 3 58.83 -5.03 -16.68
N ALA A 4 57.78 -5.83 -16.65
CA ALA A 4 56.42 -5.39 -16.93
C ALA A 4 55.80 -4.81 -15.64
N LEU A 5 55.26 -3.60 -15.76
CA LEU A 5 54.54 -2.88 -14.72
C LEU A 5 53.06 -3.30 -14.80
N ILE A 6 52.53 -3.92 -13.75
CA ILE A 6 51.10 -4.26 -13.65
C ILE A 6 50.39 -3.06 -13.03
N LEU A 7 49.52 -2.41 -13.82
CA LEU A 7 48.66 -1.31 -13.38
C LEU A 7 47.32 -1.90 -12.94
N ALA A 8 46.99 -1.81 -11.65
CA ALA A 8 45.69 -2.21 -11.12
C ALA A 8 44.68 -1.07 -11.36
N LEU A 9 43.70 -1.30 -12.26
CA LEU A 9 42.56 -0.41 -12.45
C LEU A 9 41.55 -0.66 -11.32
N SER A 10 41.46 0.29 -10.38
CA SER A 10 40.35 0.39 -9.43
C SER A 10 39.14 0.99 -10.15
N LEU A 11 38.12 0.18 -10.38
CA LEU A 11 36.80 0.64 -10.83
C LEU A 11 36.09 1.27 -9.63
N PHE A 12 36.13 2.60 -9.55
CA PHE A 12 35.23 3.35 -8.67
C PHE A 12 33.83 3.36 -9.29
N SER A 13 32.91 2.61 -8.69
CA SER A 13 31.49 2.72 -8.95
C SER A 13 31.02 4.10 -8.51
N MET A 14 30.89 5.05 -9.45
CA MET A 14 30.24 6.33 -9.18
C MET A 14 28.75 6.10 -9.04
N ASN A 15 28.26 6.02 -7.79
CA ASN A 15 26.84 6.20 -7.52
C ASN A 15 26.49 7.67 -7.79
N ILE A 16 25.89 7.93 -8.96
CA ILE A 16 25.31 9.24 -9.27
C ILE A 16 24.03 9.34 -8.45
N PHE A 17 24.11 9.96 -7.27
CA PHE A 17 22.93 10.39 -6.54
C PHE A 17 22.38 11.63 -7.25
N ALA A 18 21.33 11.45 -8.06
CA ALA A 18 20.52 12.57 -8.51
C ALA A 18 19.84 13.18 -7.29
N ASN A 19 20.32 14.33 -6.84
CA ASN A 19 19.72 15.09 -5.74
C ASN A 19 18.38 15.63 -6.26
N THR A 20 17.29 14.87 -6.06
CA THR A 20 15.98 15.23 -6.60
C THR A 20 15.40 16.39 -5.80
N THR A 21 15.40 17.58 -6.39
CA THR A 21 14.83 18.83 -5.83
C THR A 21 13.30 18.81 -5.67
N ASP A 22 12.66 17.66 -5.83
CA ASP A 22 11.21 17.54 -5.99
C ASP A 22 10.46 17.04 -4.74
N PHE A 23 11.16 16.65 -3.67
CA PHE A 23 10.56 16.27 -2.40
C PHE A 23 10.60 17.44 -1.41
N THR A 24 9.47 17.75 -0.79
CA THR A 24 9.36 18.70 0.31
C THR A 24 8.56 18.08 1.44
N ILE A 25 9.02 18.23 2.68
CA ILE A 25 8.24 17.85 3.86
C ILE A 25 8.54 18.86 4.98
N SER A 26 7.52 19.20 5.76
CA SER A 26 7.60 20.11 6.88
C SER A 26 6.76 19.60 8.04
N ALA A 27 7.25 19.81 9.26
CA ALA A 27 6.48 19.52 10.46
C ALA A 27 5.35 20.55 10.63
N GLU A 28 4.22 20.07 11.13
CA GLU A 28 3.06 20.85 11.54
C GLU A 28 2.83 20.63 13.04
N LYS A 29 2.00 21.46 13.68
CA LYS A 29 1.74 21.39 15.14
C LYS A 29 1.33 19.99 15.63
N SER A 30 0.65 19.22 14.79
CA SER A 30 0.12 17.89 15.11
C SER A 30 0.46 16.85 14.03
N GLY A 31 1.51 17.06 13.23
CA GLY A 31 1.73 16.20 12.09
C GLY A 31 2.81 16.63 11.11
N VAL A 32 2.63 16.25 9.85
CA VAL A 32 3.48 16.62 8.72
C VAL A 32 2.63 17.04 7.53
N LYS A 33 3.24 17.89 6.70
CA LYS A 33 2.76 18.21 5.37
C LYS A 33 3.91 18.03 4.39
N GLY A 34 3.64 17.44 3.24
CA GLY A 34 4.67 17.25 2.24
C GLY A 34 4.14 17.21 0.82
N SER A 35 5.07 17.16 -0.12
CA SER A 35 4.77 16.95 -1.53
C SER A 35 5.94 16.33 -2.27
N PHE A 36 5.64 15.49 -3.26
CA PHE A 36 6.64 14.91 -4.16
C PHE A 36 6.07 14.75 -5.57
N ALA A 37 6.95 14.73 -6.57
CA ALA A 37 6.55 14.52 -7.95
C ALA A 37 6.40 13.03 -8.28
N THR A 38 5.43 12.70 -9.13
CA THR A 38 5.47 11.44 -9.88
C THR A 38 6.60 11.55 -10.91
N GLN A 39 7.56 10.63 -10.90
CA GLN A 39 8.62 10.60 -11.92
C GLN A 39 8.01 10.16 -13.26
N GLU A 40 7.48 11.09 -14.03
CA GLU A 40 7.31 10.87 -15.47
C GLU A 40 8.67 11.10 -16.13
N LEU A 41 9.31 10.00 -16.53
CA LEU A 41 10.70 9.84 -16.98
C LEU A 41 11.23 10.80 -18.08
N THR A 42 10.47 11.80 -18.54
CA THR A 42 10.78 12.50 -19.80
C THR A 42 10.45 13.99 -19.90
N VAL A 43 10.06 14.71 -18.84
CA VAL A 43 9.72 16.14 -19.02
C VAL A 43 10.53 17.06 -18.10
N SER A 44 11.46 17.78 -18.72
CA SER A 44 12.37 18.78 -18.15
C SER A 44 11.68 20.09 -17.72
N LYS A 45 10.41 20.06 -17.32
CA LYS A 45 9.70 21.18 -16.70
C LYS A 45 8.82 20.70 -15.56
N SER A 46 8.97 21.38 -14.43
CA SER A 46 8.14 21.28 -13.22
C SER A 46 6.68 21.56 -13.55
N ASP A 47 5.94 20.56 -14.01
CA ASP A 47 4.49 20.64 -14.10
C ASP A 47 3.91 20.37 -12.71
N LYS A 48 3.24 21.38 -12.14
CA LYS A 48 2.56 21.26 -10.86
C LYS A 48 1.46 20.20 -10.89
N SER A 49 0.96 19.82 -12.08
CA SER A 49 -0.06 18.78 -12.22
C SER A 49 0.41 17.39 -11.76
N ASN A 50 1.72 17.15 -11.74
CA ASN A 50 2.31 15.84 -11.45
C ASN A 50 2.78 15.71 -10.00
N ARG A 51 2.48 16.70 -9.15
CA ARG A 51 2.81 16.68 -7.73
C ARG A 51 1.69 16.05 -6.91
N ILE A 52 2.09 15.15 -6.03
CA ILE A 52 1.28 14.59 -4.96
C ILE A 52 1.52 15.46 -3.74
N ASN A 53 0.47 16.00 -3.15
CA ASN A 53 0.54 16.68 -1.86
C ASN A 53 -0.07 15.77 -0.82
N PHE A 54 0.47 15.78 0.39
CA PHE A 54 -0.10 15.01 1.49
C PHE A 54 -0.02 15.76 2.81
N THR A 55 -0.95 15.42 3.69
CA THR A 55 -0.89 15.72 5.11
C THR A 55 -1.09 14.43 5.90
N ALA A 56 -0.44 14.34 7.05
CA ALA A 56 -0.68 13.29 8.03
C ALA A 56 -0.62 13.91 9.41
N SER A 57 -1.54 13.52 10.29
CA SER A 57 -1.59 13.99 11.67
C SER A 57 -2.03 12.86 12.59
N GLY A 58 -1.35 12.71 13.71
CA GLY A 58 -1.73 11.80 14.79
C GLY A 58 -2.21 12.61 15.98
N SER A 59 -3.17 12.05 16.72
CA SER A 59 -3.60 12.60 18.01
C SER A 59 -3.15 11.69 19.16
N ALA A 60 -3.14 12.23 20.39
CA ALA A 60 -2.85 11.44 21.59
C ALA A 60 -3.90 10.35 21.89
N ALA A 61 -4.98 10.27 21.11
CA ALA A 61 -6.04 9.27 21.24
C ALA A 61 -5.85 8.09 20.26
N ASP A 62 -4.65 7.92 19.69
CA ASP A 62 -4.31 6.92 18.66
C ASP A 62 -5.20 6.99 17.40
N VAL A 63 -5.75 8.17 17.12
CA VAL A 63 -6.45 8.48 15.87
C VAL A 63 -5.47 9.13 14.91
N PHE A 64 -5.33 8.52 13.74
CA PHE A 64 -4.52 9.00 12.63
C PHE A 64 -5.42 9.54 11.52
N HIS A 65 -5.09 10.74 11.02
CA HIS A 65 -5.75 11.34 9.86
C HIS A 65 -4.72 11.59 8.77
N SER A 66 -5.09 11.32 7.52
CA SER A 66 -4.30 11.70 6.36
C SER A 66 -5.16 12.23 5.23
N THR A 67 -4.62 13.18 4.47
CA THR A 67 -5.17 13.61 3.19
C THR A 67 -4.08 13.50 2.13
N ILE A 68 -4.41 12.94 0.97
CA ILE A 68 -3.57 12.90 -0.23
C ILE A 68 -4.32 13.67 -1.33
N GLU A 69 -3.63 14.57 -2.03
CA GLU A 69 -4.16 15.30 -3.16
C GLU A 69 -3.31 15.04 -4.41
N TYR A 70 -3.95 14.63 -5.50
CA TYR A 70 -3.28 14.39 -6.78
C TYR A 70 -4.22 14.65 -7.96
N LYS A 71 -3.78 15.49 -8.91
CA LYS A 71 -4.58 15.93 -10.07
C LYS A 71 -5.98 16.46 -9.70
N GLY A 72 -6.08 17.05 -8.51
CA GLY A 72 -7.31 17.61 -7.92
C GLY A 72 -8.30 16.57 -7.37
N ASN A 73 -7.95 15.29 -7.39
CA ASN A 73 -8.62 14.29 -6.57
C ASN A 73 -8.08 14.38 -5.13
N ILE A 74 -8.95 14.16 -4.15
CA ILE A 74 -8.65 14.20 -2.71
C ILE A 74 -8.98 12.84 -2.12
N PHE A 75 -8.02 12.22 -1.42
CA PHE A 75 -8.20 10.97 -0.71
C PHE A 75 -8.00 11.23 0.79
N GLN A 76 -8.91 10.74 1.61
CA GLN A 76 -8.91 10.96 3.05
C GLN A 76 -8.91 9.62 3.79
N LEU A 77 -8.12 9.55 4.84
CA LEU A 77 -8.07 8.44 5.78
C LEU A 77 -8.30 8.97 7.19
N GLU A 78 -9.15 8.27 7.94
CA GLU A 78 -9.24 8.32 9.40
C GLU A 78 -9.10 6.90 9.92
N LEU A 79 -8.06 6.65 10.70
CA LEU A 79 -7.78 5.36 11.34
C LEU A 79 -7.82 5.55 12.85
N ASP A 80 -8.78 4.91 13.50
CA ASP A 80 -8.92 4.84 14.94
C ASP A 80 -8.43 3.47 15.43
N ASN A 81 -7.21 3.45 15.96
CA ASN A 81 -6.57 2.22 16.42
C ASN A 81 -7.18 1.65 17.70
N VAL A 82 -7.83 2.48 18.51
CA VAL A 82 -8.49 2.08 19.76
C VAL A 82 -9.80 1.35 19.45
N ASN A 83 -10.64 1.97 18.62
CA ASN A 83 -11.95 1.43 18.26
C ASN A 83 -11.89 0.47 17.06
N LYS A 84 -10.70 0.24 16.49
CA LYS A 84 -10.48 -0.60 15.30
C LYS A 84 -11.44 -0.22 14.18
N GLN A 85 -11.41 1.07 13.86
CA GLN A 85 -12.21 1.66 12.80
C GLN A 85 -11.31 2.32 11.77
N VAL A 86 -11.63 2.13 10.50
CA VAL A 86 -11.01 2.87 9.41
C VAL A 86 -12.10 3.43 8.50
N VAL A 87 -11.97 4.71 8.18
CA VAL A 87 -12.84 5.43 7.25
C VAL A 87 -11.98 5.99 6.14
N ILE A 88 -12.33 5.64 4.90
CA ILE A 88 -11.63 6.06 3.70
C ILE A 88 -12.64 6.71 2.76
N ASN A 89 -12.29 7.89 2.26
CA ASN A 89 -13.11 8.61 1.29
C ASN A 89 -12.25 9.18 0.18
N GLY A 90 -12.78 9.19 -1.05
CA GLY A 90 -12.20 9.86 -2.19
C GLY A 90 -13.19 10.85 -2.80
N PHE A 91 -12.68 12.01 -3.20
CA PHE A 91 -13.47 13.09 -3.77
C PHE A 91 -12.83 13.65 -5.04
N THR A 92 -13.68 14.08 -5.97
CA THR A 92 -13.27 14.89 -7.13
C THR A 92 -13.01 16.34 -6.71
N GLN A 93 -12.51 17.17 -7.62
CA GLN A 93 -12.39 18.62 -7.42
C GLN A 93 -13.72 19.29 -7.06
N GLN A 94 -14.84 18.75 -7.54
CA GLN A 94 -16.19 19.24 -7.26
C GLN A 94 -16.76 18.68 -5.95
N LYS A 95 -15.95 17.98 -5.14
CA LYS A 95 -16.33 17.34 -3.87
C LYS A 95 -17.41 16.27 -4.02
N SER A 96 -17.59 15.71 -5.21
CA SER A 96 -18.41 14.50 -5.41
C SER A 96 -17.58 13.26 -5.07
N ALA A 97 -18.25 12.16 -4.72
CA ALA A 97 -17.58 10.87 -4.51
C ALA A 97 -16.76 10.47 -5.74
N LEU A 98 -15.50 10.10 -5.52
CA LEU A 98 -14.59 9.69 -6.58
C LEU A 98 -14.82 8.22 -6.92
N VAL A 99 -15.25 7.97 -8.16
CA VAL A 99 -15.33 6.61 -8.73
C VAL A 99 -14.01 6.28 -9.42
N VAL A 100 -13.47 5.09 -9.15
CA VAL A 100 -12.21 4.64 -9.72
C VAL A 100 -12.41 4.25 -11.19
N THR A 101 -12.08 5.15 -12.11
CA THR A 101 -11.97 4.80 -13.54
C THR A 101 -10.62 4.13 -13.83
N LYS A 102 -10.38 3.67 -15.07
CA LYS A 102 -9.07 3.16 -15.48
C LYS A 102 -7.97 4.21 -15.35
N GLU A 103 -8.29 5.45 -15.68
CA GLU A 103 -7.40 6.60 -15.58
C GLU A 103 -7.08 6.90 -14.11
N VAL A 104 -8.10 6.96 -13.24
CA VAL A 104 -7.92 7.15 -11.79
C VAL A 104 -7.09 6.02 -11.20
N GLN A 105 -7.34 4.75 -11.57
CA GLN A 105 -6.55 3.62 -11.10
C GLN A 105 -5.08 3.71 -11.55
N SER A 106 -4.84 4.11 -12.81
CA SER A 106 -3.48 4.34 -13.29
C SER A 106 -2.79 5.45 -12.52
N ASP A 107 -3.50 6.53 -12.19
CA ASP A 107 -2.99 7.64 -11.40
C ASP A 107 -2.66 7.20 -9.97
N ILE A 108 -3.53 6.44 -9.31
CA ILE A 108 -3.28 5.89 -7.97
C ILE A 108 -2.04 4.99 -7.96
N LYS A 109 -1.88 4.12 -8.98
CA LYS A 109 -0.68 3.28 -9.11
C LYS A 109 0.60 4.11 -9.26
N LYS A 110 0.55 5.23 -9.99
CA LYS A 110 1.66 6.19 -10.07
C LYS A 110 1.93 6.84 -8.70
N MET A 111 0.89 7.15 -7.93
CA MET A 111 1.06 7.67 -6.57
C MET A 111 1.78 6.66 -5.67
N LEU A 112 1.34 5.41 -5.65
CA LEU A 112 1.99 4.35 -4.88
C LEU A 112 3.47 4.21 -5.27
N HIS A 113 3.76 4.13 -6.56
CA HIS A 113 5.14 4.02 -7.02
C HIS A 113 6.01 5.21 -6.57
N ALA A 114 5.49 6.43 -6.71
CA ALA A 114 6.20 7.63 -6.26
C ALA A 114 6.38 7.67 -4.73
N ALA A 115 5.39 7.22 -3.96
CA ALA A 115 5.49 7.09 -2.51
C ALA A 115 6.57 6.06 -2.12
N GLN A 116 6.63 4.91 -2.81
CA GLN A 116 7.67 3.89 -2.60
C GLN A 116 9.08 4.45 -2.86
N LEU A 117 9.27 5.20 -3.94
CA LEU A 117 10.56 5.84 -4.24
C LEU A 117 10.97 6.91 -3.20
N ASN A 118 10.02 7.43 -2.43
CA ASN A 118 10.23 8.43 -1.39
C ASN A 118 10.01 7.88 0.02
N ALA A 119 9.86 6.56 0.20
CA ALA A 119 9.49 5.96 1.48
C ALA A 119 10.52 6.28 2.56
N ASP A 120 11.82 6.18 2.25
CA ASP A 120 12.89 6.53 3.20
C ASP A 120 12.84 8.01 3.61
N ASN A 121 12.56 8.91 2.66
CA ASN A 121 12.43 10.35 2.96
C ASN A 121 11.21 10.64 3.84
N ILE A 122 10.09 9.95 3.61
CA ILE A 122 8.87 10.06 4.42
C ILE A 122 9.11 9.50 5.83
N SER A 123 9.64 8.29 5.93
CA SER A 123 9.83 7.57 7.20
C SER A 123 10.93 8.17 8.08
N SER A 124 11.99 8.72 7.47
CA SER A 124 13.12 9.33 8.18
C SER A 124 12.84 10.75 8.70
N PHE A 125 11.74 11.38 8.25
CA PHE A 125 11.46 12.75 8.63
C PHE A 125 11.08 12.86 10.12
N GLN A 126 11.95 13.53 10.87
CA GLN A 126 11.74 13.79 12.29
C GLN A 126 10.62 14.83 12.46
N SER A 127 9.50 14.39 13.01
CA SER A 127 8.36 15.24 13.34
C SER A 127 7.77 14.83 14.70
N THR A 128 6.62 15.41 15.07
CA THR A 128 5.85 14.95 16.23
C THR A 128 5.09 13.65 15.95
N LEU A 129 5.05 13.18 14.70
CA LEU A 129 4.51 11.86 14.37
C LEU A 129 5.50 10.78 14.79
N ASP A 130 4.97 9.71 15.35
CA ASP A 130 5.72 8.47 15.57
C ASP A 130 5.98 7.72 14.24
N SER A 131 6.85 6.72 14.31
CA SER A 131 7.17 5.86 13.16
C SER A 131 5.93 5.14 12.61
N GLU A 132 5.02 4.73 13.50
CA GLU A 132 3.78 4.03 13.13
C GLU A 132 2.86 4.91 12.26
N SER A 133 2.79 6.21 12.54
CA SER A 133 2.03 7.17 11.75
C SER A 133 2.62 7.35 10.35
N ASN A 134 3.96 7.38 10.22
CA ASN A 134 4.61 7.43 8.91
C ASN A 134 4.35 6.15 8.10
N ILE A 135 4.42 4.98 8.75
CA ILE A 135 4.06 3.70 8.13
C ILE A 135 2.59 3.70 7.70
N THR A 136 1.69 4.22 8.53
CA THR A 136 0.25 4.31 8.23
C THR A 136 -0.01 5.18 6.99
N LEU A 137 0.71 6.28 6.81
CA LEU A 137 0.64 7.09 5.59
C LEU A 137 1.05 6.27 4.35
N LEU A 138 2.14 5.50 4.42
CA LEU A 138 2.57 4.65 3.30
C LEU A 138 1.57 3.53 3.02
N LYS A 139 1.01 2.91 4.06
CA LYS A 139 -0.10 1.94 3.94
C LYS A 139 -1.32 2.56 3.28
N PHE A 140 -1.60 3.84 3.49
CA PHE A 140 -2.72 4.51 2.82
C PHE A 140 -2.52 4.60 1.31
N PHE A 141 -1.33 4.99 0.83
CA PHE A 141 -1.01 4.96 -0.60
C PHE A 141 -1.18 3.57 -1.20
N GLU A 142 -0.73 2.55 -0.45
CA GLU A 142 -0.82 1.17 -0.87
C GLU A 142 -2.27 0.68 -0.97
N PHE A 143 -3.06 0.92 0.07
CA PHE A 143 -4.46 0.51 0.12
C PHE A 143 -5.27 1.14 -1.00
N LEU A 144 -5.06 2.43 -1.29
CA LEU A 144 -5.70 3.09 -2.43
C LEU A 144 -5.45 2.34 -3.74
N ALA A 145 -4.25 1.79 -3.94
CA ALA A 145 -3.93 1.04 -5.16
C ALA A 145 -4.62 -0.32 -5.28
N THR A 146 -5.21 -0.83 -4.18
CA THR A 146 -6.08 -2.01 -4.20
C THR A 146 -7.51 -1.68 -4.60
N TYR A 147 -7.90 -0.39 -4.62
CA TYR A 147 -9.26 -0.03 -4.95
C TYR A 147 -9.61 -0.45 -6.38
N PRO A 148 -10.79 -1.04 -6.56
CA PRO A 148 -11.17 -1.62 -7.83
C PRO A 148 -11.91 -0.64 -8.74
N ILE A 149 -11.82 -0.90 -10.04
CA ILE A 149 -12.45 -0.07 -11.08
C ILE A 149 -13.98 -0.09 -10.92
N ASN A 150 -14.61 1.06 -11.20
CA ASN A 150 -16.04 1.34 -11.10
C ASN A 150 -16.62 1.36 -9.68
N GLN A 151 -15.79 1.29 -8.63
CA GLN A 151 -16.24 1.52 -7.27
C GLN A 151 -15.96 2.95 -6.81
N PRO A 152 -16.85 3.55 -6.00
CA PRO A 152 -16.51 4.76 -5.27
C PRO A 152 -15.45 4.45 -4.22
N ILE A 153 -14.51 5.38 -4.02
CA ILE A 153 -13.59 5.33 -2.88
C ILE A 153 -14.36 5.79 -1.65
N GLN A 154 -15.12 4.88 -1.06
CA GLN A 154 -15.89 5.08 0.16
C GLN A 154 -15.92 3.77 0.93
N GLN A 155 -15.26 3.73 2.08
CA GLN A 155 -15.21 2.55 2.90
C GLN A 155 -15.23 2.93 4.37
N LYS A 156 -16.00 2.16 5.13
CA LYS A 156 -16.03 2.24 6.59
C LYS A 156 -15.94 0.82 7.12
N LEU A 157 -14.86 0.50 7.78
CA LEU A 157 -14.67 -0.77 8.48
C LEU A 157 -14.74 -0.50 9.97
N SER A 158 -15.47 -1.31 10.72
CA SER A 158 -15.50 -1.24 12.17
C SER A 158 -15.77 -2.60 12.79
N ALA A 159 -15.08 -2.92 13.89
CA ALA A 159 -15.28 -4.16 14.64
C ALA A 159 -16.74 -4.41 15.10
N ALA A 160 -17.58 -3.37 15.13
CA ALA A 160 -18.92 -3.40 15.72
C ALA A 160 -20.10 -3.67 14.77
N THR A 161 -19.89 -3.81 13.45
CA THR A 161 -21.01 -3.84 12.47
C THR A 161 -21.35 -5.21 11.84
N GLY A 162 -20.81 -6.33 12.31
CA GLY A 162 -21.31 -7.65 11.89
C GLY A 162 -20.41 -8.82 12.30
N PRO A 163 -20.93 -10.06 12.32
CA PRO A 163 -20.17 -11.21 12.78
C PRO A 163 -19.00 -11.45 11.81
N GLN A 164 -17.77 -11.48 12.34
CA GLN A 164 -16.48 -11.69 11.66
C GLN A 164 -15.63 -10.43 11.34
N ILE A 165 -15.91 -9.21 11.83
CA ILE A 165 -14.99 -8.04 11.65
C ILE A 165 -13.81 -8.05 12.66
N GLN A 166 -13.38 -9.24 13.08
CA GLN A 166 -12.16 -9.50 13.87
C GLN A 166 -11.97 -11.02 13.88
N GLY A 167 -11.60 -11.54 12.72
CA GLY A 167 -11.48 -12.97 12.47
C GLY A 167 -10.36 -13.32 11.52
N TRP A 168 -9.35 -12.45 11.35
CA TRP A 168 -8.25 -12.75 10.45
C TRP A 168 -7.53 -14.02 10.91
N THR A 169 -7.44 -14.97 10.01
CA THR A 169 -6.56 -16.12 10.21
C THR A 169 -5.18 -15.72 9.69
N ASN A 170 -4.30 -15.34 10.61
CA ASN A 170 -2.90 -15.09 10.29
C ASN A 170 -2.26 -16.37 9.71
N ILE A 171 -1.62 -16.25 8.55
CA ILE A 171 -0.93 -17.36 7.86
C ILE A 171 0.59 -17.12 7.72
N CYS A 172 1.17 -16.21 8.51
CA CYS A 172 2.61 -15.92 8.52
C CYS A 172 3.47 -17.17 8.71
N SER A 173 3.08 -18.06 9.63
CA SER A 173 3.76 -19.34 9.89
C SER A 173 3.78 -20.30 8.70
N SER A 174 3.04 -19.96 7.65
CA SER A 174 2.88 -20.77 6.44
C SER A 174 3.58 -20.16 5.23
N MET A 175 4.28 -19.03 5.38
CA MET A 175 5.15 -18.48 4.35
C MET A 175 6.13 -19.55 3.83
N GLY A 176 6.30 -19.63 2.52
CA GLY A 176 7.08 -20.68 1.85
C GLY A 176 6.41 -22.06 1.79
N SER A 177 5.26 -22.24 2.45
CA SER A 177 4.48 -23.48 2.45
C SER A 177 3.17 -23.35 1.68
N ARG A 178 2.59 -24.49 1.27
CA ARG A 178 1.30 -24.50 0.59
C ARG A 178 0.15 -24.27 1.57
N LYS A 179 -0.73 -23.33 1.25
CA LYS A 179 -2.05 -23.16 1.88
C LYS A 179 -3.15 -23.19 0.84
N THR A 180 -4.31 -23.67 1.25
CA THR A 180 -5.48 -23.74 0.39
C THR A 180 -6.31 -22.48 0.57
N ALA A 181 -6.42 -21.70 -0.49
CA ALA A 181 -7.41 -20.64 -0.60
C ALA A 181 -8.80 -21.27 -0.75
N VAL A 182 -9.79 -20.65 -0.12
CA VAL A 182 -11.19 -21.05 -0.17
C VAL A 182 -12.01 -19.77 -0.36
N TRP A 183 -12.60 -19.63 -1.53
CA TRP A 183 -13.44 -18.47 -1.85
C TRP A 183 -14.77 -18.98 -2.38
N ASP A 184 -15.79 -18.15 -2.32
CA ASP A 184 -17.04 -18.46 -2.99
C ASP A 184 -17.31 -17.43 -4.08
N LEU A 185 -18.33 -17.72 -4.87
CA LEU A 185 -18.90 -16.72 -5.76
C LEU A 185 -20.35 -16.63 -5.27
N ASP A 186 -21.00 -15.47 -5.44
CA ASP A 186 -22.37 -15.08 -5.03
C ASP A 186 -23.53 -16.09 -5.31
N ARG A 187 -23.24 -17.30 -5.79
CA ARG A 187 -24.14 -18.40 -6.12
C ARG A 187 -23.77 -19.76 -5.48
N GLY A 188 -23.05 -19.76 -4.35
CA GLY A 188 -22.94 -20.92 -3.45
C GLY A 188 -21.96 -22.03 -3.89
N SER A 189 -21.14 -21.79 -4.90
CA SER A 189 -20.07 -22.71 -5.28
C SER A 189 -18.76 -22.32 -4.61
N VAL A 190 -18.41 -23.02 -3.52
CA VAL A 190 -17.11 -22.89 -2.86
C VAL A 190 -16.02 -23.44 -3.78
N LYS A 191 -15.06 -22.59 -4.15
CA LYS A 191 -13.87 -22.95 -4.92
C LYS A 191 -12.66 -23.10 -4.00
N ARG A 192 -11.68 -23.88 -4.47
CA ARG A 192 -10.45 -24.17 -3.72
C ARG A 192 -9.25 -24.24 -4.65
N LYS A 193 -8.14 -23.64 -4.25
CA LYS A 193 -6.86 -23.74 -4.95
C LYS A 193 -5.73 -23.53 -3.96
N SER A 194 -4.65 -24.31 -4.09
CA SER A 194 -3.51 -24.20 -3.18
C SER A 194 -2.39 -23.35 -3.77
N TYR A 195 -1.89 -22.40 -2.98
CA TYR A 195 -0.78 -21.53 -3.34
C TYR A 195 0.35 -21.66 -2.32
N VAL A 196 1.57 -21.37 -2.74
CA VAL A 196 2.68 -21.16 -1.81
C VAL A 196 2.57 -19.74 -1.26
N VAL A 197 2.34 -19.62 0.05
CA VAL A 197 2.19 -18.31 0.71
C VAL A 197 3.48 -17.52 0.59
N GLY A 198 3.39 -16.25 0.18
CA GLY A 198 4.57 -15.41 -0.04
C GLY A 198 5.48 -15.86 -1.18
N GLY A 199 5.02 -16.77 -2.07
CA GLY A 199 5.81 -17.27 -3.20
C GLY A 199 6.28 -16.16 -4.16
N HIS A 200 7.44 -16.37 -4.78
CA HIS A 200 8.10 -15.39 -5.65
C HIS A 200 7.18 -14.93 -6.81
N GLY A 201 6.94 -13.62 -6.91
CA GLY A 201 6.21 -12.97 -8.01
C GLY A 201 4.68 -12.90 -7.87
N PHE A 202 4.06 -13.73 -7.02
CA PHE A 202 2.61 -13.70 -6.77
C PHE A 202 2.24 -13.29 -5.33
N CYS A 203 3.15 -13.47 -4.36
CA CYS A 203 2.97 -13.08 -2.95
C CYS A 203 1.64 -13.52 -2.35
N ALA A 204 1.20 -14.74 -2.69
CA ALA A 204 -0.10 -15.27 -2.30
C ALA A 204 -0.36 -15.07 -0.80
N GLY A 205 -1.52 -14.51 -0.47
CA GLY A 205 -1.96 -14.29 0.89
C GLY A 205 -1.46 -13.02 1.55
N ARG A 206 -0.68 -12.21 0.84
CA ARG A 206 -0.26 -10.91 1.34
C ARG A 206 -1.42 -9.93 1.20
N CYS A 207 -1.72 -9.19 2.26
CA CYS A 207 -2.67 -8.10 2.18
C CYS A 207 -2.02 -6.86 1.55
N GLY A 208 -2.73 -6.22 0.62
CA GLY A 208 -2.30 -4.96 0.01
C GLY A 208 -1.87 -5.09 -1.45
N ALA A 209 -1.29 -4.01 -1.98
CA ALA A 209 -0.97 -3.91 -3.40
C ALA A 209 0.45 -4.40 -3.69
N GLY A 210 0.54 -5.42 -4.56
CA GLY A 210 1.81 -5.91 -5.10
C GLY A 210 2.64 -6.74 -4.12
N CYS A 211 3.86 -7.03 -4.53
CA CYS A 211 4.84 -7.81 -3.79
C CYS A 211 5.94 -6.88 -3.23
N PRO A 212 6.20 -6.87 -1.91
CA PRO A 212 7.44 -6.32 -1.38
C PRO A 212 8.60 -7.21 -1.80
N THR A 213 9.82 -6.65 -1.81
CA THR A 213 11.00 -7.37 -2.28
C THR A 213 11.28 -8.63 -1.46
N PHE A 214 10.94 -8.65 -0.15
CA PHE A 214 10.92 -9.85 0.70
C PHE A 214 9.99 -9.66 1.90
N GLY A 215 9.19 -10.69 2.23
CA GLY A 215 8.87 -11.12 3.60
C GLY A 215 8.07 -10.24 4.57
N ASP A 216 7.98 -8.94 4.32
CA ASP A 216 7.38 -7.97 5.22
C ASP A 216 5.91 -7.72 4.87
N GLY A 217 5.08 -7.50 5.89
CA GLY A 217 3.66 -7.15 5.76
C GLY A 217 2.69 -8.18 6.35
N GLN A 218 1.40 -7.88 6.22
CA GLN A 218 0.32 -8.75 6.70
C GLN A 218 0.09 -9.94 5.76
N TYR A 219 -0.01 -11.15 6.30
CA TYR A 219 -0.47 -12.32 5.56
C TYR A 219 -1.63 -13.01 6.26
N THR A 220 -2.78 -13.08 5.57
CA THR A 220 -4.00 -13.65 6.13
C THR A 220 -4.71 -14.57 5.15
N GLN A 221 -5.60 -15.41 5.69
CA GLN A 221 -6.41 -16.31 4.88
C GLN A 221 -7.36 -15.54 3.95
N ASP A 222 -7.90 -14.39 4.36
CA ASP A 222 -8.84 -13.63 3.53
C ASP A 222 -8.14 -12.95 2.36
N CYS A 223 -6.92 -12.41 2.59
CA CYS A 223 -6.07 -11.94 1.51
C CYS A 223 -5.68 -13.09 0.54
N LEU A 224 -5.46 -14.31 1.04
CA LEU A 224 -5.20 -15.49 0.20
C LEU A 224 -6.43 -15.92 -0.61
N ASN A 225 -7.62 -15.81 -0.03
CA ASN A 225 -8.88 -16.12 -0.70
C ASN A 225 -9.14 -15.11 -1.82
N HIS A 226 -8.93 -13.82 -1.55
CA HIS A 226 -9.05 -12.75 -2.54
C HIS A 226 -8.07 -12.91 -3.69
N ASP A 227 -6.78 -13.14 -3.41
CA ASP A 227 -5.76 -13.41 -4.43
C ASP A 227 -6.16 -14.58 -5.33
N ALA A 228 -6.67 -15.66 -4.73
CA ALA A 228 -7.08 -16.84 -5.46
C ALA A 228 -8.31 -16.59 -6.35
N CYS A 229 -9.30 -15.84 -5.84
CA CYS A 229 -10.45 -15.43 -6.62
C CYS A 229 -10.01 -14.56 -7.81
N ALA A 230 -9.18 -13.54 -7.56
CA ALA A 230 -8.72 -12.65 -8.61
C ALA A 230 -7.87 -13.35 -9.68
N ASP A 231 -7.03 -14.31 -9.31
CA ASP A 231 -6.26 -15.12 -10.26
C ASP A 231 -7.15 -16.02 -11.13
N VAL A 232 -8.19 -16.62 -10.56
CA VAL A 232 -9.05 -17.57 -11.28
C VAL A 232 -10.15 -16.90 -12.09
N GLU A 233 -10.79 -15.86 -11.55
CA GLU A 233 -11.87 -15.14 -12.23
C GLU A 233 -11.32 -14.03 -13.16
N GLY A 234 -10.05 -13.64 -13.00
CA GLY A 234 -9.39 -12.64 -13.84
C GLY A 234 -9.80 -11.18 -13.53
N GLU A 235 -10.49 -10.96 -12.43
CA GLU A 235 -10.94 -9.65 -11.96
C GLU A 235 -10.76 -9.50 -10.44
N GLN A 236 -10.34 -8.31 -9.99
CA GLN A 236 -10.15 -8.00 -8.56
C GLN A 236 -11.47 -7.81 -7.80
N LEU A 237 -12.55 -7.62 -8.56
CA LEU A 237 -13.92 -7.35 -8.14
C LEU A 237 -14.89 -7.96 -9.12
N GLY A 238 -16.17 -7.97 -8.77
CA GLY A 238 -17.22 -8.68 -9.49
C GLY A 238 -17.62 -9.82 -8.60
N ASN A 239 -17.33 -11.05 -9.02
CA ASN A 239 -17.58 -12.20 -8.16
C ASN A 239 -16.64 -12.29 -6.93
N CYS A 240 -15.56 -11.51 -6.88
CA CYS A 240 -14.57 -11.50 -5.78
C CYS A 240 -14.76 -10.35 -4.77
N SER A 241 -15.94 -9.72 -4.78
CA SER A 241 -16.14 -8.44 -4.08
C SER A 241 -16.26 -8.55 -2.58
N ASP A 242 -16.79 -9.67 -2.12
CA ASP A 242 -16.88 -10.04 -0.73
C ASP A 242 -15.53 -10.51 -0.20
N GLU A 243 -14.70 -11.25 -0.96
CA GLU A 243 -13.33 -11.54 -0.54
C GLU A 243 -12.48 -10.27 -0.42
N TRP A 244 -12.59 -9.33 -1.35
CA TRP A 244 -11.86 -8.05 -1.23
C TRP A 244 -12.27 -7.28 0.04
N ARG A 245 -13.57 -7.27 0.33
CA ARG A 245 -14.11 -6.61 1.53
C ARG A 245 -13.62 -7.31 2.81
N ALA A 246 -13.56 -8.64 2.83
CA ALA A 246 -13.02 -9.43 3.94
C ALA A 246 -11.50 -9.26 4.11
N ALA A 247 -10.76 -9.09 3.01
CA ALA A 247 -9.32 -8.83 3.06
C ALA A 247 -8.98 -7.39 3.51
N SER A 248 -9.95 -6.47 3.46
CA SER A 248 -9.69 -5.04 3.69
C SER A 248 -9.40 -4.72 5.16
N ASP A 249 -10.13 -5.29 6.12
CA ASP A 249 -9.84 -5.07 7.55
C ASP A 249 -8.57 -5.80 7.98
N ASP A 250 -8.29 -6.96 7.38
CA ASP A 250 -7.02 -7.68 7.54
C ASP A 250 -5.82 -6.81 7.18
N PHE A 251 -5.89 -6.05 6.07
CA PHE A 251 -4.85 -5.10 5.69
C PHE A 251 -4.60 -4.04 6.77
N TRP A 252 -5.66 -3.50 7.38
CA TRP A 252 -5.53 -2.39 8.33
C TRP A 252 -5.14 -2.86 9.74
N PHE A 253 -5.64 -4.02 10.19
CA PHE A 253 -5.59 -4.39 11.59
C PHE A 253 -4.84 -5.68 11.90
N SER A 254 -4.56 -6.54 10.92
CA SER A 254 -3.77 -7.74 11.18
C SER A 254 -2.28 -7.40 11.42
N PRO A 255 -1.58 -8.15 12.27
CA PRO A 255 -0.17 -7.90 12.56
C PRO A 255 0.69 -8.26 11.35
N ASP A 256 1.78 -7.52 11.17
CA ASP A 256 2.81 -7.87 10.20
C ASP A 256 3.45 -9.21 10.56
N CYS A 257 3.83 -9.96 9.53
CA CYS A 257 4.67 -11.13 9.71
C CYS A 257 6.08 -10.70 10.09
N GLU A 258 6.60 -11.27 11.17
CA GLU A 258 8.05 -11.32 11.37
C GLU A 258 8.60 -12.33 10.37
N THR A 259 9.41 -11.90 9.41
CA THR A 259 10.16 -12.86 8.59
C THR A 259 10.95 -13.78 9.52
N PRO A 260 10.83 -15.11 9.40
CA PRO A 260 11.80 -15.99 10.05
C PRO A 260 13.18 -15.57 9.53
N HIS A 261 14.15 -15.35 10.43
CA HIS A 261 15.54 -15.17 10.03
C HIS A 261 15.90 -16.30 9.04
N SER A 262 16.26 -15.93 7.81
CA SER A 262 16.81 -16.88 6.85
C SER A 262 17.99 -17.59 7.52
N SER A 263 17.84 -18.90 7.74
CA SER A 263 18.95 -19.77 8.15
C SER A 263 19.73 -20.23 6.92
#